data_AF-A0AA89BGX8-F1
#
_entry.id   AF-A0AA89BGX8-F1
#
_cell.length_a   1.000
_cell.length_b   1.000
_cell.length_c   1.000
_cell.angle_alpha   90.00
_cell.angle_beta   90.00
_cell.angle_gamma   90.00
#
_symmetry.space_group_name_H-M   'P 1'
#
loop_
_entity.id
_entity.type
_entity.pdbx_description
1 polymer ?
#
loop_
_entity_poly.entity_id
_entity_poly.type
_entity_poly.pdbx_seq_one_letter_code
_entity_poly.pdbx_strand_id
1 'polypeptide(L)'
;MASLGGIRISLSSQFSASFSFSRKFTVCLTSGRNASAAGVLFGDGPYVFLPDIDASSPLTYTPLFINPKIGGVASSDYFIGVKSVKVNEKIIPINAKLLSINNTDGYGGTKINTVNPNTVLENEAFINELKIIPHLQILEGLGRKKMGKVMGKRERPDRSLSKKFAPISRNSWREDDGKAVKCRLMGTCKKHATR
;
A
#
# COMPACT_ATOMS: atom_id res chain seq x y z
N MET A 1 -9.61 -8.73 13.50
CA MET A 1 -8.93 -7.84 12.51
C MET A 1 -9.27 -6.40 12.88
N ALA A 2 -8.30 -5.49 12.87
CA ALA A 2 -8.54 -4.06 13.09
C ALA A 2 -8.50 -3.33 11.76
N SER A 3 -9.57 -2.59 11.42
CA SER A 3 -9.65 -1.85 10.15
C SER A 3 -9.17 -0.41 10.33
N LEU A 4 -8.19 -0.01 9.51
CA LEU A 4 -7.69 1.36 9.46
C LEU A 4 -8.23 2.14 8.25
N GLY A 5 -9.24 1.63 7.53
CA GLY A 5 -9.67 2.19 6.25
C GLY A 5 -10.35 3.57 6.30
N GLY A 6 -10.53 4.17 5.12
CA GLY A 6 -11.06 5.53 4.89
C GLY A 6 -12.54 5.76 5.21
N ILE A 7 -13.22 4.88 5.97
CA ILE A 7 -14.66 4.96 6.29
C ILE A 7 -14.94 5.39 7.74
N ARG A 8 -16.11 5.97 8.01
CA ARG A 8 -16.47 6.50 9.34
C ARG A 8 -16.49 5.45 10.47
N ILE A 9 -16.78 4.20 10.14
CA ILE A 9 -16.84 3.09 11.12
C ILE A 9 -15.49 2.37 11.32
N SER A 10 -14.41 2.89 10.73
CA SER A 10 -13.05 2.35 10.92
C SER A 10 -12.52 2.63 12.33
N LEU A 11 -11.55 1.83 12.78
CA LEU A 11 -10.91 2.06 14.08
C LEU A 11 -10.27 3.46 14.14
N SER A 12 -9.61 3.90 13.07
CA SER A 12 -9.00 5.23 12.98
C SER A 12 -10.03 6.36 13.10
N SER A 13 -11.19 6.24 12.44
CA SER A 13 -12.29 7.21 12.57
C SER A 13 -12.94 7.21 13.94
N GLN A 14 -13.28 6.03 14.47
CA GLN A 14 -13.96 5.92 15.75
C GLN A 14 -13.06 6.42 16.88
N PHE A 15 -11.77 6.08 16.85
CA PHE A 15 -10.80 6.52 17.85
C PHE A 15 -10.61 8.06 17.79
N SER A 16 -10.45 8.63 16.59
CA SER A 16 -10.39 10.09 16.40
C SER A 16 -11.63 10.80 16.91
N ALA A 17 -12.83 10.28 16.63
CA ALA A 17 -14.09 10.87 17.10
C ALA A 17 -14.24 10.77 18.63
N SER A 18 -13.92 9.62 19.23
CA SER A 18 -14.06 9.40 20.67
C SER A 18 -13.12 10.26 21.51
N PHE A 19 -11.90 10.50 21.03
CA PHE A 19 -10.88 11.26 21.77
C PHE A 19 -10.64 12.67 21.21
N SER A 20 -11.46 13.10 20.24
CA SER A 20 -11.47 14.47 19.69
C SER A 20 -10.11 14.94 19.13
N PHE A 21 -9.35 14.04 18.53
CA PHE A 21 -8.12 14.37 17.79
C PHE A 21 -8.33 14.24 16.29
N SER A 22 -7.41 14.75 15.47
CA SER A 22 -7.52 14.71 14.01
C SER A 22 -7.59 13.27 13.47
N ARG A 23 -8.35 13.04 12.38
CA ARG A 23 -8.46 11.70 11.78
C ARG A 23 -7.18 11.33 11.02
N LYS A 24 -6.12 11.04 11.78
CA LYS A 24 -4.77 10.75 11.31
C LYS A 24 -4.22 9.56 12.08
N PHE A 25 -3.43 8.75 11.40
CA PHE A 25 -2.71 7.65 12.02
C PHE A 25 -1.42 7.35 11.25
N THR A 26 -0.49 6.72 11.95
CA THR A 26 0.83 6.35 11.44
C THR A 26 1.05 4.86 11.69
N VAL A 27 1.53 4.14 10.69
CA VAL A 27 1.79 2.70 10.78
C VAL A 27 3.27 2.40 10.54
N CYS A 28 3.93 1.91 11.58
CA CYS A 28 5.30 1.39 11.50
C CYS A 28 5.26 -0.15 11.49
N LEU A 29 5.59 -0.76 10.34
CA LEU A 29 5.65 -2.22 10.19
C LEU A 29 7.09 -2.71 10.26
N THR A 30 7.31 -3.82 10.98
CA THR A 30 8.59 -4.52 11.06
C THR A 30 8.60 -5.75 10.15
N SER A 31 9.76 -6.09 9.58
CA SER A 31 9.90 -7.26 8.69
C SER A 31 10.24 -8.57 9.40
N GLY A 32 10.21 -8.59 10.74
CA GLY A 32 10.53 -9.76 11.55
C GLY A 32 9.36 -10.16 12.44
N ARG A 33 9.49 -11.30 13.13
CA ARG A 33 8.53 -11.75 14.16
C ARG A 33 8.59 -10.89 15.44
N ASN A 34 9.54 -9.96 15.52
CA ASN A 34 9.73 -9.06 16.65
C ASN A 34 8.65 -7.97 16.66
N ALA A 35 7.48 -8.31 17.19
CA ALA A 35 6.32 -7.42 17.29
C ALA A 35 6.62 -6.15 18.12
N SER A 36 7.61 -6.21 19.03
CA SER A 36 7.99 -5.12 19.94
C SER A 36 8.45 -3.83 19.26
N ALA A 37 8.75 -3.85 17.96
CA ALA A 37 9.18 -2.69 17.18
C ALA A 37 8.12 -2.19 16.17
N ALA A 38 6.97 -2.86 16.07
CA ALA A 38 5.86 -2.45 15.22
C ALA A 38 4.80 -1.72 16.04
N GLY A 39 4.17 -0.71 15.45
CA GLY A 39 3.19 0.09 16.16
C GLY A 39 2.28 0.89 15.24
N VAL A 40 1.11 1.23 15.75
CA VAL A 40 0.18 2.17 15.14
C VAL A 40 -0.04 3.30 16.14
N LEU A 41 0.22 4.53 15.71
CA LEU A 41 -0.02 5.75 16.48
C LEU A 41 -1.21 6.47 15.87
N PHE A 42 -2.10 7.00 16.70
CA PHE A 42 -3.27 7.74 16.25
C PHE A 42 -3.16 9.20 16.70
N GLY A 43 -3.58 10.11 15.82
CA GLY A 43 -3.54 11.55 16.04
C GLY A 43 -2.27 12.23 15.52
N ASP A 44 -2.11 13.46 15.98
CA ASP A 44 -1.03 14.36 15.57
C ASP A 44 0.29 14.02 16.28
N GLY A 45 1.40 14.48 15.69
CA GLY A 45 2.75 14.26 16.20
C GLY A 45 3.05 15.06 17.49
N PRO A 46 4.25 14.86 18.06
CA PRO A 46 5.42 14.24 17.43
C PRO A 46 5.42 12.70 17.49
N TYR A 47 6.01 12.07 16.47
CA TYR A 47 6.17 10.61 16.37
C TYR A 47 7.57 10.19 16.81
N VAL A 48 7.78 10.19 18.12
CA VAL A 48 9.07 9.85 18.73
C VAL A 48 9.15 8.36 19.00
N PHE A 49 10.14 7.71 18.39
CA PHE A 49 10.48 6.31 18.64
C PHE A 49 11.69 6.23 19.57
N LEU A 50 11.74 5.23 20.44
CA LEU A 50 12.90 5.01 21.31
C LEU A 50 14.19 4.82 20.49
N PRO A 51 15.33 5.35 20.96
CA PRO A 51 15.53 6.07 22.22
C PRO A 51 15.16 7.57 22.19
N ASP A 52 15.11 8.25 21.05
CA ASP A 52 14.59 9.63 20.89
C ASP A 52 14.61 10.06 19.40
N ILE A 53 14.06 9.20 18.53
CA ILE A 53 14.10 9.40 17.08
C ILE A 53 12.76 9.97 16.63
N ASP A 54 12.73 11.27 16.33
CA ASP A 54 11.57 11.90 15.73
C ASP A 54 11.43 11.52 14.24
N ALA A 55 10.44 10.70 13.95
CA ALA A 55 10.10 10.29 12.59
C ALA A 55 9.19 11.28 11.85
N SER A 56 8.87 12.44 12.45
CA SER A 56 7.99 13.45 11.87
C SER A 56 8.66 14.30 10.79
N SER A 57 9.98 14.50 10.87
CA SER A 57 10.72 15.39 9.96
C SER A 57 11.08 14.82 8.57
N PRO A 58 11.41 13.52 8.35
CA PRO A 58 11.85 13.01 7.05
C PRO A 58 10.68 12.57 6.12
N LEU A 59 9.50 13.15 6.30
CA LEU A 59 8.26 12.70 5.67
C LEU A 59 8.08 13.22 4.24
N THR A 60 7.80 12.32 3.29
CA THR A 60 7.45 12.70 1.90
C THR A 60 5.98 12.45 1.62
N TYR A 61 5.30 13.45 1.06
CA TYR A 61 3.85 13.48 0.89
C TYR A 61 3.40 13.20 -0.55
N THR A 62 2.28 12.50 -0.69
CA THR A 62 1.52 12.31 -1.95
C THR A 62 0.03 12.44 -1.67
N PRO A 63 -0.80 12.97 -2.58
CA PRO A 63 -2.25 12.93 -2.40
C PRO A 63 -2.78 11.50 -2.23
N LEU A 64 -3.79 11.34 -1.36
CA LEU A 64 -4.64 10.16 -1.28
C LEU A 64 -5.80 10.33 -2.25
N PHE A 65 -6.13 9.23 -2.93
CA PHE A 65 -7.23 9.18 -3.86
C PHE A 65 -8.31 8.27 -3.31
N ILE A 66 -9.55 8.71 -3.47
CA ILE A 66 -10.72 7.89 -3.19
C ILE A 66 -11.08 7.23 -4.51
N ASN A 67 -11.12 5.90 -4.53
CA ASN A 67 -11.57 5.16 -5.69
C ASN A 67 -13.12 5.08 -5.69
N PRO A 68 -13.81 5.70 -6.66
CA PRO A 68 -15.25 5.56 -6.84
C PRO A 68 -15.52 4.15 -7.37
N LYS A 69 -15.90 3.21 -6.50
CA LYS A 69 -16.09 1.82 -6.90
C LYS A 69 -17.46 1.60 -7.55
N ILE A 70 -17.51 0.53 -8.35
CA ILE A 70 -18.68 -0.02 -9.06
C ILE A 70 -19.89 -0.14 -8.11
N GLY A 71 -20.99 0.51 -8.48
CA GLY A 71 -22.23 0.54 -7.69
C GLY A 71 -22.41 1.79 -6.82
N GLY A 72 -21.56 2.82 -6.97
CA GLY A 72 -21.71 4.12 -6.32
C GLY A 72 -21.17 4.20 -4.89
N VAL A 73 -20.59 3.11 -4.38
CA VAL A 73 -19.99 3.07 -3.04
C VAL A 73 -18.47 3.24 -3.15
N ALA A 74 -17.94 4.32 -2.60
CA ALA A 74 -16.50 4.57 -2.55
C ALA A 74 -15.75 3.46 -1.81
N SER A 75 -14.56 3.13 -2.28
CA SER A 75 -13.71 2.14 -1.60
C SER A 75 -13.22 2.66 -0.25
N SER A 76 -13.09 1.76 0.72
CA SER A 76 -12.45 2.03 2.01
C SER A 76 -10.93 1.99 1.97
N ASP A 77 -10.35 1.55 0.84
CA ASP A 77 -8.91 1.39 0.67
C ASP A 77 -8.22 2.73 0.39
N TYR A 78 -6.95 2.82 0.77
CA TYR A 78 -6.09 3.99 0.49
C TYR A 78 -5.43 3.85 -0.87
N PHE A 79 -5.65 4.82 -1.77
CA PHE A 79 -4.98 4.87 -3.05
C PHE A 79 -4.00 6.04 -3.13
N ILE A 80 -2.90 5.83 -3.86
CA ILE A 80 -1.88 6.85 -4.17
C ILE A 80 -1.67 6.96 -5.68
N GLY A 81 -1.32 8.17 -6.13
CA GLY A 81 -1.15 8.50 -7.54
C GLY A 81 0.24 8.17 -8.06
N VAL A 82 0.56 6.89 -8.25
CA VAL A 82 1.82 6.48 -8.88
C VAL A 82 1.80 6.83 -10.37
N LYS A 83 2.85 7.50 -10.85
CA LYS A 83 2.98 7.89 -12.27
C LYS A 83 3.94 7.01 -13.07
N SER A 84 4.98 6.51 -12.42
CA SER A 84 5.98 5.63 -13.04
C SER A 84 6.65 4.76 -11.98
N VAL A 85 7.24 3.66 -12.42
CA VAL A 85 8.04 2.77 -11.59
C VAL A 85 9.44 2.72 -12.16
N LYS A 86 10.44 2.90 -11.29
CA LYS A 86 11.85 2.85 -11.65
C LYS A 86 12.53 1.70 -10.91
N VAL A 87 13.39 0.98 -11.61
CA VAL A 87 14.27 -0.03 -11.01
C VAL A 87 15.69 0.23 -11.51
N ASN A 88 16.63 0.33 -10.57
CA ASN A 88 18.02 0.72 -10.85
C ASN A 88 18.07 1.98 -11.73
N GLU A 89 17.31 3.02 -11.33
CA GLU A 89 17.19 4.32 -12.00
C GLU A 89 16.56 4.30 -13.41
N LYS A 90 16.34 3.11 -13.98
CA LYS A 90 15.66 2.94 -15.28
C LYS A 90 14.15 2.93 -15.11
N ILE A 91 13.46 3.75 -15.90
CA ILE A 91 12.00 3.75 -15.97
C ILE A 91 11.52 2.49 -16.69
N ILE A 92 10.55 1.81 -16.09
CA ILE A 92 9.89 0.67 -16.71
C ILE A 92 8.76 1.20 -17.61
N PRO A 93 8.71 0.81 -18.89
CA PRO A 93 7.73 1.32 -19.85
C PRO A 93 6.35 0.69 -19.60
N ILE A 94 5.63 1.21 -18.61
CA ILE A 94 4.29 0.76 -18.23
C ILE A 94 3.27 1.73 -18.82
N ASN A 95 2.14 1.21 -19.31
CA ASN A 95 1.03 2.05 -19.73
C ASN A 95 0.49 2.85 -18.53
N ALA A 96 0.63 4.18 -18.59
CA ALA A 96 0.23 5.09 -17.50
C ALA A 96 -1.26 4.95 -17.10
N LYS A 97 -2.13 4.54 -18.03
CA LYS A 97 -3.56 4.33 -17.75
C LYS A 97 -3.81 3.24 -16.70
N LEU A 98 -2.90 2.29 -16.56
CA LEU A 98 -3.00 1.22 -15.55
C LEU A 98 -2.68 1.73 -14.14
N LEU A 99 -1.86 2.78 -14.05
CA LEU A 99 -1.43 3.36 -12.78
C LEU A 99 -2.41 4.43 -12.27
N SER A 100 -3.25 4.98 -13.15
CA SER A 100 -4.37 5.85 -12.79
C SER A 100 -5.64 5.08 -12.45
N ILE A 101 -6.46 5.63 -11.55
CA ILE A 101 -7.80 5.11 -11.27
C ILE A 101 -8.72 5.55 -12.42
N ASN A 102 -9.42 4.60 -13.04
CA ASN A 102 -10.49 4.90 -13.98
C ASN A 102 -11.73 5.36 -13.21
N ASN A 103 -12.19 6.59 -13.48
CA ASN A 103 -13.34 7.17 -12.78
C ASN A 103 -14.68 6.51 -13.14
N THR A 104 -14.80 5.79 -14.26
CA THR A 104 -16.05 5.13 -14.65
C THR A 104 -16.25 3.81 -13.92
N ASP A 105 -15.21 2.98 -13.90
CA ASP A 105 -15.32 1.58 -13.44
C ASP A 105 -14.51 1.30 -12.16
N GLY A 106 -13.74 2.29 -11.68
CA GLY A 106 -12.86 2.16 -10.51
C GLY A 106 -11.65 1.24 -10.72
N TYR A 107 -11.37 0.79 -11.95
CA TYR A 107 -10.22 -0.06 -12.26
C TYR A 107 -8.91 0.72 -12.34
N GLY A 108 -7.80 0.09 -11.96
CA GLY A 108 -6.47 0.70 -11.95
C GLY A 108 -6.11 1.37 -10.63
N GLY A 109 -5.07 2.20 -10.66
CA GLY A 109 -4.55 2.86 -9.46
C GLY A 109 -3.56 2.01 -8.67
N THR A 110 -3.01 2.61 -7.62
CA THR A 110 -2.13 1.91 -6.67
C THR A 110 -2.73 1.99 -5.28
N LYS A 111 -3.07 0.83 -4.69
CA LYS A 111 -3.60 0.75 -3.32
C LYS A 111 -2.55 0.32 -2.31
N ILE A 112 -2.64 0.86 -1.11
CA ILE A 112 -1.86 0.43 0.06
C ILE A 112 -2.68 -0.63 0.80
N ASN A 113 -2.06 -1.77 1.12
CA ASN A 113 -2.73 -2.88 1.79
C ASN A 113 -1.77 -3.61 2.73
N THR A 114 -2.25 -4.00 3.90
CA THR A 114 -1.52 -4.77 4.91
C THR A 114 -1.94 -6.24 4.98
N VAL A 115 -3.03 -6.63 4.33
CA VAL A 115 -3.52 -8.03 4.26
C VAL A 115 -2.62 -8.87 3.34
N ASN A 116 -2.07 -8.26 2.30
CA ASN A 116 -1.16 -8.91 1.38
C ASN A 116 0.28 -8.61 1.82
N PRO A 117 1.08 -9.63 2.20
CA PRO A 117 2.45 -9.42 2.68
C PRO A 117 3.40 -8.96 1.56
N ASN A 118 3.00 -9.19 0.31
CA ASN A 118 3.77 -8.96 -0.90
C ASN A 118 2.99 -8.00 -1.80
N THR A 119 3.71 -7.14 -2.52
CA THR A 119 3.11 -6.29 -3.55
C THR A 119 2.50 -7.18 -4.63
N VAL A 120 1.25 -6.89 -5.01
CA VAL A 120 0.53 -7.64 -6.05
C VAL A 120 0.41 -6.76 -7.26
N LEU A 121 0.80 -7.29 -8.43
CA LEU A 121 0.55 -6.66 -9.71
C LEU A 121 -0.48 -7.49 -10.46
N GLU A 122 -1.55 -6.83 -10.90
CA GLU A 122 -2.67 -7.48 -11.59
C GLU A 122 -2.48 -7.51 -13.11
N ASN A 123 -1.67 -6.61 -13.67
CA ASN A 123 -1.50 -6.46 -15.10
C ASN A 123 -0.28 -7.23 -15.63
N GLU A 124 -0.51 -8.13 -16.59
CA GLU A 124 0.54 -8.97 -17.19
C GLU A 124 1.59 -8.18 -17.96
N ALA A 125 1.23 -7.07 -18.62
CA ALA A 125 2.19 -6.22 -19.31
C ALA A 125 3.20 -5.64 -18.31
N PHE A 126 2.74 -5.17 -17.15
CA PHE A 126 3.63 -4.70 -16.10
C PHE A 126 4.52 -5.84 -15.56
N ILE A 127 3.95 -7.02 -15.33
CA ILE A 127 4.72 -8.19 -14.89
C ILE A 127 5.82 -8.54 -15.90
N ASN A 128 5.52 -8.51 -17.20
CA ASN A 128 6.48 -8.89 -18.25
C ASN A 128 7.65 -7.92 -18.32
N GLU A 129 7.40 -6.62 -18.20
CA GLU A 129 8.46 -5.61 -18.14
C GLU A 129 9.37 -5.78 -16.91
N LEU A 130 8.83 -6.25 -15.79
CA LEU A 130 9.60 -6.52 -14.58
C LEU A 130 10.48 -7.78 -14.66
N LYS A 131 10.10 -8.78 -15.47
CA LYS A 131 10.88 -10.01 -15.64
C LYS A 131 12.25 -9.79 -16.27
N ILE A 132 12.42 -8.69 -17.00
CA ILE A 132 13.70 -8.35 -17.66
C ILE A 132 14.78 -8.03 -16.62
N ILE A 133 14.40 -7.74 -15.38
CA ILE A 133 15.33 -7.34 -14.32
C ILE A 133 15.91 -8.58 -13.62
N PRO A 134 17.21 -8.85 -13.73
CA PRO A 134 17.81 -10.14 -13.39
C PRO A 134 17.78 -10.51 -11.89
N HIS A 135 17.62 -9.53 -11.00
CA HIS A 135 17.57 -9.75 -9.55
C HIS A 135 16.15 -9.73 -8.96
N LEU A 136 15.11 -9.62 -9.79
CA LEU A 136 13.75 -9.44 -9.33
C LEU A 136 13.03 -10.80 -9.21
N GLN A 137 12.77 -11.25 -7.99
CA GLN A 137 12.08 -12.53 -7.76
C GLN A 137 10.56 -12.36 -7.85
N ILE A 138 9.95 -12.99 -8.85
CA ILE A 138 8.50 -13.00 -9.07
C ILE A 138 7.91 -14.32 -8.54
N LEU A 139 6.96 -14.23 -7.62
CA LEU A 139 6.25 -15.38 -7.08
C LEU A 139 4.90 -15.51 -7.78
N GLU A 140 4.67 -16.65 -8.45
CA GLU A 140 3.36 -16.96 -9.04
C GLU A 140 2.37 -17.36 -7.94
N GLY A 141 1.29 -16.60 -7.80
CA GLY A 141 0.24 -16.88 -6.81
C GLY A 141 -0.97 -17.53 -7.48
N LEU A 142 -1.51 -18.59 -6.88
CA LEU A 142 -2.83 -19.11 -7.22
C LEU A 142 -3.89 -18.04 -6.87
N GLY A 143 -4.47 -17.41 -7.89
CA GLY A 143 -5.60 -16.51 -7.74
C GLY A 143 -6.83 -17.25 -7.21
N ARG A 144 -7.64 -16.58 -6.37
CA ARG A 144 -8.95 -17.10 -5.93
C ARG A 144 -9.81 -17.41 -7.16
N LYS A 145 -10.20 -18.68 -7.34
CA LYS A 145 -11.24 -19.07 -8.31
C LYS A 145 -12.49 -18.23 -8.03
N LYS A 146 -13.04 -17.58 -9.06
CA LYS A 146 -14.37 -16.95 -8.99
C LYS A 146 -15.36 -18.01 -8.49
N MET A 147 -16.09 -17.72 -7.41
CA MET A 147 -17.31 -18.48 -7.08
C MET A 147 -18.23 -18.39 -8.31
N GLY A 148 -18.58 -19.55 -8.86
CA GLY A 148 -19.43 -19.64 -10.04
C GLY A 148 -20.76 -18.96 -9.80
N LYS A 149 -21.14 -18.05 -10.70
CA LYS A 149 -22.52 -17.60 -10.84
C LYS A 149 -23.15 -18.46 -11.93
N VAL A 150 -24.19 -19.20 -11.54
CA VAL A 150 -24.99 -20.06 -12.42
C VAL A 150 -25.72 -19.19 -13.46
N MET A 151 -25.46 -19.54 -14.74
CA MET A 151 -26.31 -19.48 -15.93
C MET A 151 -26.65 -18.13 -16.63
N GLY A 152 -26.16 -17.99 -17.87
CA GLY A 152 -26.61 -17.03 -18.89
C GLY A 152 -25.49 -16.49 -19.82
N LYS A 153 -25.29 -17.09 -21.02
CA LYS A 153 -24.27 -16.83 -22.07
C LYS A 153 -24.15 -15.33 -22.49
N ARG A 154 -23.03 -14.74 -22.95
CA ARG A 154 -21.96 -15.13 -23.93
C ARG A 154 -20.58 -14.49 -23.62
N GLU A 155 -19.51 -15.15 -24.08
CA GLU A 155 -18.05 -14.97 -23.85
C GLU A 155 -17.37 -13.61 -24.22
N ARG A 156 -16.35 -13.22 -23.43
CA ARG A 156 -14.92 -13.60 -23.59
C ARG A 156 -14.22 -13.69 -22.23
N PRO A 157 -13.24 -14.60 -22.03
CA PRO A 157 -12.50 -14.70 -20.78
C PRO A 157 -11.36 -13.68 -20.78
N ASP A 158 -11.23 -12.89 -19.70
CA ASP A 158 -9.92 -12.36 -19.34
C ASP A 158 -9.47 -12.99 -18.03
N ARG A 159 -8.42 -13.81 -18.15
CA ARG A 159 -7.70 -14.48 -17.08
C ARG A 159 -6.64 -13.48 -16.64
N SER A 160 -6.83 -12.78 -15.52
CA SER A 160 -5.71 -12.11 -14.87
C SER A 160 -5.12 -13.01 -13.78
N LEU A 161 -3.93 -13.55 -14.08
CA LEU A 161 -3.06 -14.17 -13.08
C LEU A 161 -2.36 -13.06 -12.30
N SER A 162 -2.85 -12.73 -11.10
CA SER A 162 -2.17 -11.78 -10.21
C SER A 162 -0.88 -12.40 -9.66
N LYS A 163 0.28 -11.76 -9.90
CA LYS A 163 1.57 -12.24 -9.37
C LYS A 163 2.04 -11.41 -8.17
N LYS A 164 2.74 -12.05 -7.24
CA LYS A 164 3.20 -11.47 -5.96
C LYS A 164 4.71 -11.19 -6.03
N PHE A 165 5.16 -10.11 -5.41
CA PHE A 165 6.58 -9.71 -5.37
C PHE A 165 7.12 -9.68 -3.94
N ALA A 166 8.40 -10.02 -3.77
CA ALA A 166 9.13 -9.92 -2.51
C ALA A 166 9.09 -8.47 -1.94
N PRO A 167 9.20 -8.29 -0.61
CA PRO A 167 9.08 -6.98 0.02
C PRO A 167 10.15 -6.01 -0.49
N ILE A 168 9.71 -4.96 -1.19
CA ILE A 168 10.55 -3.78 -1.46
C ILE A 168 10.91 -3.15 -0.11
N SER A 169 12.17 -2.78 0.08
CA SER A 169 12.72 -2.28 1.34
C SER A 169 11.80 -1.26 2.06
N ARG A 170 11.70 -1.45 3.39
CA ARG A 170 10.64 -0.98 4.30
C ARG A 170 10.34 0.52 4.21
N ASN A 171 9.05 0.85 4.11
CA ASN A 171 8.56 2.22 4.20
C ASN A 171 7.31 2.24 5.09
N SER A 172 7.27 3.15 6.06
CA SER A 172 6.12 3.38 6.95
C SER A 172 5.13 4.34 6.28
N TRP A 173 3.83 4.25 6.59
CA TRP A 173 2.79 5.07 5.96
C TRP A 173 1.95 5.84 6.99
N ARG A 174 1.62 7.10 6.68
CA ARG A 174 0.73 7.99 7.45
C ARG A 174 -0.33 8.62 6.55
N GLU A 175 -1.51 8.92 7.10
CA GLU A 175 -2.55 9.77 6.49
C GLU A 175 -2.53 11.19 7.10
N ASP A 176 -2.53 12.22 6.24
CA ASP A 176 -2.44 13.64 6.59
C ASP A 176 -3.32 14.47 5.65
N ASP A 177 -4.47 14.99 6.12
CA ASP A 177 -5.35 15.91 5.37
C ASP A 177 -5.65 15.47 3.91
N GLY A 178 -5.95 14.18 3.73
CA GLY A 178 -6.18 13.58 2.41
C GLY A 178 -4.91 13.34 1.59
N LYS A 179 -3.74 13.25 2.24
CA LYS A 179 -2.44 12.89 1.66
C LYS A 179 -1.85 11.68 2.40
N ALA A 180 -1.20 10.80 1.67
CA ALA A 180 -0.43 9.69 2.20
C ALA A 180 1.03 10.11 2.28
N VAL A 181 1.70 9.66 3.33
CA VAL A 181 3.07 10.02 3.61
C VAL A 181 3.91 8.77 3.66
N LYS A 182 5.04 8.78 2.97
CA LYS A 182 6.05 7.74 3.05
C LYS A 182 7.09 8.14 4.09
N CYS A 183 7.17 7.43 5.20
CA CYS A 183 8.22 7.61 6.19
C CYS A 183 9.39 6.69 5.86
N ARG A 184 10.56 7.29 5.58
CA ARG A 184 11.82 6.54 5.50
C ARG A 184 12.34 6.38 6.93
N LEU A 185 12.20 5.17 7.49
CA LEU A 185 12.92 4.80 8.70
C LEU A 185 14.41 4.69 8.32
N MET A 186 15.20 5.70 8.71
CA MET A 186 16.66 5.61 8.67
C MET A 186 17.07 4.45 9.57
N GLY A 187 17.68 3.41 8.99
CA GLY A 187 18.06 2.21 9.70
C GLY A 187 19.33 1.59 9.14
N THR A 188 20.48 2.20 9.42
CA THR A 188 21.75 1.47 9.49
C THR A 188 22.16 1.35 10.95
N CYS A 189 21.68 0.33 11.63
CA CYS A 189 22.32 -0.14 12.86
C CYS A 189 23.57 -0.93 12.44
N LYS A 190 24.72 -0.24 12.32
CA LYS A 190 26.02 -0.90 12.36
C LYS A 190 26.14 -1.50 13.76
N LYS A 191 26.29 -2.82 13.86
CA LYS A 191 26.82 -3.44 15.08
C LYS A 191 28.24 -2.92 15.26
N HIS A 192 28.44 -1.94 16.13
CA HIS A 192 29.76 -1.74 16.72
C HIS A 192 29.91 -2.80 17.80
N ALA A 193 30.55 -3.91 17.45
CA ALA A 193 31.20 -4.75 18.44
C ALA A 193 32.33 -3.91 19.03
N THR A 194 32.16 -3.47 20.26
CA THR A 194 33.28 -3.04 21.10
C THR A 194 33.72 -4.24 21.93
N ARG A 195 35.04 -4.33 22.04
CA ARG A 195 35.85 -5.48 22.47
C ARG A 195 35.79 -5.68 23.98
#